data_AF-A0A6V2NUF9-F1
#
_entry.id   AF-A0A6V2NUF9-F1
#
_cell.length_a   1.000
_cell.length_b   1.000
_cell.length_c   1.000
_cell.angle_alpha   90.00
_cell.angle_beta   90.00
_cell.angle_gamma   90.00
#
_symmetry.space_group_name_H-M   'P 1'
#
loop_
_entity.id
_entity.type
_entity.pdbx_description
1 polymer ?
#
loop_
_entity_poly.entity_id
_entity_poly.type
_entity_poly.pdbx_seq_one_letter_code
_entity_poly.pdbx_strand_id
1 'polypeptide(L)'
;MGDDNMRLRLQQQGAVLSSQLKVNDDDKVTQNEKGKKDARPIMSRKSFLCFILTNFLLLAYVLFFRTSSSSLQQQSNSSSITGQKQKSIHKKIPWDEYENCTIKNRPSSSSSTRKPLWAPSYPNTLDDSILKNLISTITGLSTGVKSYYAQRKGLRKCQSSDVTVLCHVVHPIVTTNPLDLTSMFDSQVIYIIRNPTTVFPVHLNYKAIKYHHHPSKTQVAVDSWRKDRDLYFADGLQGWKDQIKEWKVSMKEVYNISMFIPFEHLVDATKGPELLKRLTKLLEDFGFPIVVADDDMPCVWYKALGKEILEQIDSHGYEYSDYMPGYTQEHKDLLMKELSSMVEEYKDDDKELLLILQEYMDQVQSDISLDQPYKDV
;
A
#
# COMPACT_ATOMS: atom_id res chain seq x y z
N MET A 1 3.15 -32.27 -12.75
CA MET A 1 4.35 -31.62 -13.34
C MET A 1 4.07 -30.14 -13.65
N GLY A 2 3.52 -29.37 -12.70
CA GLY A 2 3.10 -27.97 -12.92
C GLY A 2 3.61 -26.96 -11.88
N ASP A 3 4.13 -27.40 -10.74
CA ASP A 3 4.50 -26.52 -9.62
C ASP A 3 5.89 -25.87 -9.75
N ASP A 4 6.87 -26.54 -10.37
CA ASP A 4 8.25 -26.04 -10.41
C ASP A 4 8.43 -24.81 -11.32
N ASN A 5 7.63 -24.69 -12.38
CA ASN A 5 7.66 -23.53 -13.27
C ASN A 5 7.03 -22.27 -12.63
N MET A 6 6.20 -22.45 -11.60
CA MET A 6 5.55 -21.35 -10.88
C MET A 6 6.46 -20.79 -9.78
N ARG A 7 7.23 -21.66 -9.10
CA ARG A 7 8.26 -21.25 -8.13
C ARG A 7 9.32 -20.35 -8.77
N LEU A 8 9.70 -20.64 -10.02
CA LEU A 8 10.63 -19.83 -10.81
C LEU A 8 10.07 -18.45 -11.20
N ARG A 9 8.76 -18.32 -11.44
CA ARG A 9 8.13 -17.02 -11.75
C ARG A 9 7.89 -16.16 -10.52
N LEU A 10 7.57 -16.76 -9.38
CA LEU A 10 7.45 -16.06 -8.10
C LEU A 10 8.82 -15.65 -7.56
N GLN A 11 9.85 -16.50 -7.71
CA GLN A 11 11.23 -16.10 -7.50
C GLN A 11 11.68 -15.03 -8.48
N GLN A 12 11.26 -15.02 -9.74
CA GLN A 12 11.59 -13.91 -10.65
C GLN A 12 10.90 -12.60 -10.25
N GLN A 13 9.69 -12.64 -9.69
CA GLN A 13 9.01 -11.44 -9.20
C GLN A 13 9.61 -10.91 -7.87
N GLY A 14 10.02 -11.80 -6.96
CA GLY A 14 10.73 -11.42 -5.72
C GLY A 14 12.23 -11.13 -5.90
N ALA A 15 12.92 -11.82 -6.81
CA ALA A 15 14.35 -11.64 -7.07
C ALA A 15 14.65 -10.39 -7.91
N VAL A 16 13.73 -9.94 -8.77
CA VAL A 16 13.88 -8.63 -9.46
C VAL A 16 13.84 -7.47 -8.46
N LEU A 17 13.11 -7.62 -7.34
CA LEU A 17 13.13 -6.66 -6.22
C LEU A 17 14.44 -6.71 -5.42
N SER A 18 15.05 -7.88 -5.23
CA SER A 18 16.32 -8.01 -4.50
C SER A 18 17.58 -7.73 -5.34
N SER A 19 17.55 -7.90 -6.66
CA SER A 19 18.73 -7.77 -7.53
C SER A 19 19.00 -6.35 -8.03
N GLN A 20 18.07 -5.41 -7.88
CA GLN A 20 18.25 -4.01 -8.30
C GLN A 20 18.82 -3.09 -7.21
N LEU A 21 18.99 -3.59 -5.97
CA LEU A 21 19.69 -2.89 -4.88
C LEU A 21 21.21 -3.17 -4.83
N LYS A 22 21.77 -3.84 -5.84
CA LYS A 22 23.22 -4.04 -6.01
C LYS A 22 23.67 -3.84 -7.46
N VAL A 23 23.54 -2.63 -8.00
CA VAL A 23 24.28 -2.25 -9.22
C VAL A 23 24.68 -0.77 -9.16
N ASN A 24 25.91 -0.54 -8.70
CA ASN A 24 26.89 0.51 -9.04
C ASN A 24 28.19 -0.05 -8.38
N ASP A 25 29.31 -0.31 -9.02
CA ASP A 25 29.92 0.18 -10.26
C ASP A 25 30.39 -1.01 -11.11
N ASP A 26 30.30 -0.88 -12.42
CA ASP A 26 31.40 -1.13 -13.36
C ASP A 26 30.85 -1.28 -14.79
N ASP A 27 31.07 -0.26 -15.64
CA ASP A 27 31.55 -0.52 -16.99
C ASP A 27 32.09 0.75 -17.70
N LYS A 28 33.39 0.65 -18.04
CA LYS A 28 34.05 1.05 -19.30
C LYS A 28 34.19 2.53 -19.67
N VAL A 29 35.43 3.01 -19.51
CA VAL A 29 36.10 3.91 -20.47
C VAL A 29 37.35 3.22 -21.02
N THR A 30 37.56 3.45 -22.31
CA THR A 30 38.48 2.85 -23.27
C THR A 30 39.97 2.97 -22.96
N GLN A 31 40.73 2.01 -23.50
CA GLN A 31 42.18 1.82 -23.41
C GLN A 31 43.04 3.03 -23.80
N ASN A 32 43.99 3.38 -22.92
CA ASN A 32 45.43 3.49 -23.21
C ASN A 32 46.14 4.06 -21.97
N GLU A 33 47.00 3.26 -21.32
CA GLU A 33 48.35 3.66 -20.89
C GLU A 33 49.01 2.61 -19.98
N LYS A 34 50.34 2.62 -20.05
CA LYS A 34 51.27 1.66 -19.48
C LYS A 34 51.31 1.71 -17.94
N GLY A 35 51.32 0.51 -17.35
CA GLY A 35 52.14 0.14 -16.19
C GLY A 35 52.14 1.05 -14.97
N LYS A 36 51.37 0.67 -13.94
CA LYS A 36 51.69 0.95 -12.53
C LYS A 36 51.25 -0.25 -11.68
N LYS A 37 52.18 -0.82 -10.92
CA LYS A 37 51.90 -1.84 -9.90
C LYS A 37 51.34 -1.11 -8.67
N ASP A 38 50.08 -1.38 -8.34
CA ASP A 38 49.46 -0.83 -7.14
C ASP A 38 50.04 -1.49 -5.89
N ALA A 39 50.79 -0.69 -5.12
CA ALA A 39 51.21 -1.02 -3.77
C ALA A 39 50.00 -0.82 -2.84
N ARG A 40 49.49 -1.92 -2.27
CA ARG A 40 48.53 -1.84 -1.16
C ARG A 40 49.22 -1.15 0.01
N PRO A 41 48.62 -0.13 0.63
CA PRO A 41 49.20 0.50 1.81
C PRO A 41 49.21 -0.53 2.94
N ILE A 42 50.40 -0.97 3.34
CA ILE A 42 50.61 -1.77 4.54
C ILE A 42 50.27 -0.85 5.71
N MET A 43 49.07 -1.02 6.26
CA MET A 43 48.62 -0.30 7.44
C MET A 43 49.62 -0.57 8.56
N SER A 44 50.25 0.49 9.08
CA SER A 44 51.26 0.33 10.12
C SER A 44 50.64 -0.35 11.35
N ARG A 45 51.42 -1.18 12.07
CA ARG A 45 50.95 -1.85 13.31
C ARG A 45 50.36 -0.86 14.33
N LYS A 46 50.82 0.40 14.32
CA LYS A 46 50.29 1.47 15.18
C LYS A 46 48.88 1.92 14.76
N SER A 47 48.61 2.02 13.46
CA SER A 47 47.30 2.37 12.91
C SER A 47 46.26 1.27 13.19
N PHE A 48 46.66 0.01 13.10
CA PHE A 48 45.80 -1.13 13.41
C PHE A 48 45.44 -1.20 14.91
N LEU A 49 46.41 -0.96 15.80
CA LEU A 49 46.15 -0.89 17.24
C LEU A 49 45.21 0.27 17.61
N CYS A 50 45.36 1.42 16.95
CA CYS A 50 44.48 2.57 17.15
C CYS A 50 43.03 2.24 16.75
N PHE A 51 42.85 1.53 15.63
CA PHE A 51 41.54 1.09 15.15
C PHE A 51 40.87 0.07 16.09
N ILE A 52 41.64 -0.83 16.70
CA ILE A 52 41.10 -1.78 17.69
C ILE A 52 40.70 -1.05 18.98
N LEU A 53 41.52 -0.11 19.46
CA LEU A 53 41.24 0.65 20.68
C LEU A 53 39.99 1.54 20.54
N THR A 54 39.79 2.19 19.39
CA THR A 54 38.58 3.00 19.16
C THR A 54 37.31 2.17 19.12
N ASN A 55 37.36 0.99 18.50
CA ASN A 55 36.21 0.06 18.50
C ASN A 55 35.90 -0.50 19.90
N PHE A 56 36.93 -0.80 20.70
CA PHE A 56 36.73 -1.26 22.09
C PHE A 56 36.14 -0.18 23.00
N LEU A 57 36.57 1.08 22.85
CA LEU A 57 36.00 2.19 23.61
C LEU A 57 34.55 2.48 23.21
N LEU A 58 34.21 2.34 21.93
CA LEU A 58 32.82 2.49 21.46
C LEU A 58 31.90 1.40 22.04
N LEU A 59 32.37 0.15 22.07
CA LEU A 59 31.65 -0.98 22.67
C LEU A 59 31.48 -0.82 24.18
N ALA A 60 32.52 -0.35 24.88
CA ALA A 60 32.43 -0.05 26.32
C ALA A 60 31.43 1.08 26.60
N TYR A 61 31.39 2.12 25.75
CA TYR A 61 30.43 3.23 25.86
C TYR A 61 28.99 2.76 25.66
N VAL A 62 28.72 1.92 24.66
CA VAL A 62 27.38 1.35 24.42
C VAL A 62 26.92 0.45 25.57
N LEU A 63 27.83 -0.34 26.16
CA LEU A 63 27.52 -1.20 27.29
C LEU A 63 27.25 -0.39 28.57
N PHE A 64 27.99 0.70 28.81
CA PHE A 64 27.81 1.56 29.99
C PHE A 64 26.49 2.34 29.95
N PHE A 65 26.01 2.72 28.76
CA PHE A 65 24.70 3.37 28.62
C PHE A 65 23.52 2.39 28.70
N ARG A 66 23.72 1.10 28.43
CA ARG A 66 22.67 0.08 28.55
C ARG A 66 22.33 -0.31 30.00
N THR A 67 23.25 -0.10 30.94
CA THR A 67 23.03 -0.44 32.36
C THR A 67 22.41 0.68 33.19
N SER A 68 22.26 1.89 32.62
CA SER A 68 21.74 3.07 33.35
C SER A 68 20.23 3.31 33.16
N SER A 69 19.52 2.42 32.45
CA SER A 69 18.08 2.59 32.13
C SER A 69 17.13 1.85 33.09
N SER A 70 17.65 1.12 34.08
CA SER A 70 16.85 0.28 34.97
C SER A 70 16.71 0.87 36.38
N SER A 71 16.04 2.02 36.50
CA SER A 71 15.40 2.44 37.76
C SER A 71 14.36 3.56 37.54
N LEU A 72 13.27 3.24 36.85
CA LEU A 72 12.01 3.98 36.96
C LEU A 72 10.89 2.94 37.00
N GLN A 73 10.74 2.32 38.17
CA GLN A 73 9.53 1.58 38.52
C GLN A 73 8.39 2.58 38.65
N GLN A 74 7.65 2.75 37.55
CA GLN A 74 6.34 3.35 37.58
C GLN A 74 5.38 2.27 38.11
N GLN A 75 4.92 2.44 39.36
CA GLN A 75 3.80 1.68 39.91
C GLN A 75 2.54 2.00 39.08
N SER A 76 2.27 1.17 38.07
CA SER A 76 0.93 1.09 37.47
C SER A 76 0.11 0.11 38.31
N ASN A 77 -0.87 0.66 39.03
CA ASN A 77 -1.91 -0.11 39.68
C ASN A 77 -2.66 -0.91 38.61
N SER A 78 -2.35 -2.20 38.49
CA SER A 78 -3.11 -3.19 37.75
C SER A 78 -4.46 -3.37 38.46
N SER A 79 -5.38 -2.49 38.12
CA SER A 79 -6.80 -2.71 38.33
C SER A 79 -7.21 -3.70 37.26
N SER A 80 -7.53 -4.93 37.67
CA SER A 80 -8.12 -5.97 36.86
C SER A 80 -9.50 -5.52 36.37
N ILE A 81 -9.49 -4.68 35.33
CA ILE A 81 -10.66 -4.41 34.50
C ILE A 81 -10.91 -5.71 33.74
N THR A 82 -11.84 -6.49 34.26
CA THR A 82 -12.52 -7.55 33.53
C THR A 82 -13.13 -6.88 32.30
N GLY A 83 -12.45 -7.06 31.17
CA GLY A 83 -12.85 -6.50 29.88
C GLY A 83 -14.21 -7.03 29.47
N GLN A 84 -15.27 -6.36 29.90
CA GLN A 84 -16.49 -6.31 29.10
C GLN A 84 -16.06 -5.65 27.79
N LYS A 85 -15.82 -6.49 26.77
CA LYS A 85 -15.69 -6.11 25.38
C LYS A 85 -16.92 -5.26 25.07
N GLN A 86 -16.76 -3.95 25.17
CA GLN A 86 -17.83 -2.99 24.98
C GLN A 86 -18.27 -3.24 23.54
N LYS A 87 -19.39 -3.94 23.39
CA LYS A 87 -19.98 -4.23 22.09
C LYS A 87 -20.22 -2.85 21.50
N SER A 88 -19.30 -2.44 20.62
CA SER A 88 -19.44 -1.27 19.78
C SER A 88 -20.88 -1.31 19.29
N ILE A 89 -21.70 -0.37 19.75
CA ILE A 89 -23.05 -0.20 19.24
C ILE A 89 -22.80 0.34 17.84
N HIS A 90 -22.55 -0.57 16.89
CA HIS A 90 -22.46 -0.25 15.49
C HIS A 90 -23.79 0.39 15.14
N LYS A 91 -23.78 1.72 15.02
CA LYS A 91 -24.95 2.48 14.61
C LYS A 91 -25.27 1.96 13.21
N LYS A 92 -26.36 1.23 13.09
CA LYS A 92 -26.80 0.65 11.82
C LYS A 92 -26.82 1.76 10.78
N ILE A 93 -26.05 1.59 9.71
CA ILE A 93 -25.98 2.56 8.64
C ILE A 93 -27.35 2.59 7.95
N PRO A 94 -27.97 3.76 7.74
CA PRO A 94 -29.30 3.86 7.14
C PRO A 94 -29.20 3.70 5.62
N TRP A 95 -28.90 2.49 5.14
CA TRP A 95 -28.71 2.20 3.70
C TRP A 95 -29.87 2.69 2.82
N ASP A 96 -31.10 2.62 3.32
CA ASP A 96 -32.32 3.08 2.63
C ASP A 96 -32.28 4.58 2.26
N GLU A 97 -31.58 5.41 3.04
CA GLU A 97 -31.40 6.84 2.73
C GLU A 97 -30.47 7.02 1.53
N TYR A 98 -29.45 6.17 1.40
CA TYR A 98 -28.51 6.21 0.28
C TYR A 98 -29.09 5.57 -0.99
N GLU A 99 -29.96 4.57 -0.89
CA GLU A 99 -30.58 3.96 -2.07
C GLU A 99 -31.43 4.96 -2.87
N ASN A 100 -32.15 5.82 -2.15
CA ASN A 100 -33.08 6.77 -2.73
C ASN A 100 -32.44 8.12 -3.09
N CYS A 101 -31.14 8.28 -2.89
CA CYS A 101 -30.45 9.54 -3.15
C CYS A 101 -30.32 9.80 -4.66
N THR A 102 -30.34 11.08 -5.05
CA THR A 102 -30.18 11.53 -6.44
C THR A 102 -28.99 12.47 -6.53
N ILE A 103 -28.07 12.21 -7.48
CA ILE A 103 -26.91 13.05 -7.73
C ILE A 103 -27.33 14.19 -8.66
N LYS A 104 -27.12 15.45 -8.23
CA LYS A 104 -27.44 16.62 -9.04
C LYS A 104 -26.22 17.01 -9.86
N ASN A 105 -26.30 16.77 -11.16
CA ASN A 105 -25.22 17.12 -12.06
C ASN A 105 -25.14 18.63 -12.29
N ARG A 106 -23.95 19.20 -12.13
CA ARG A 106 -23.59 20.58 -12.47
C ARG A 106 -22.98 20.62 -13.88
N PRO A 107 -23.19 21.71 -14.64
CA PRO A 107 -22.51 21.89 -15.91
C PRO A 107 -20.99 21.93 -15.69
N SER A 108 -20.26 21.18 -16.52
CA SER A 108 -18.80 21.13 -16.47
C SER A 108 -18.19 22.50 -16.78
N SER A 109 -17.26 22.97 -15.93
CA SER A 109 -16.64 24.29 -16.02
C SER A 109 -15.32 24.32 -16.80
N SER A 110 -14.83 23.20 -17.34
CA SER A 110 -13.46 23.05 -17.84
C SER A 110 -13.39 22.41 -19.24
N SER A 111 -12.62 23.01 -20.16
CA SER A 111 -12.44 22.56 -21.56
C SER A 111 -10.99 22.35 -22.00
N SER A 112 -10.01 22.45 -21.10
CA SER A 112 -8.60 22.32 -21.46
C SER A 112 -8.09 20.89 -21.29
N THR A 113 -7.31 20.40 -22.25
CA THR A 113 -6.56 19.15 -22.13
C THR A 113 -5.65 19.18 -20.90
N ARG A 114 -5.79 18.20 -20.00
CA ARG A 114 -4.97 18.06 -18.77
C ARG A 114 -4.11 16.80 -18.83
N LYS A 115 -2.96 16.84 -18.16
CA LYS A 115 -2.16 15.63 -17.94
C LYS A 115 -2.86 14.78 -16.88
N PRO A 116 -2.96 13.45 -17.07
CA PRO A 116 -3.49 12.57 -16.04
C PRO A 116 -2.55 12.53 -14.82
N LEU A 117 -3.12 12.25 -13.66
CA LEU A 117 -2.41 11.99 -12.41
C LEU A 117 -2.06 10.49 -12.32
N TRP A 118 -0.97 10.19 -11.61
CA TRP A 118 -0.70 8.80 -11.22
C TRP A 118 -1.60 8.39 -10.04
N ALA A 119 -2.09 7.15 -10.11
CA ALA A 119 -2.74 6.49 -9.00
C ALA A 119 -2.06 5.14 -8.69
N PRO A 120 -0.91 5.12 -8.01
CA PRO A 120 -0.26 3.88 -7.63
C PRO A 120 -0.98 3.17 -6.49
N SER A 121 -0.95 1.83 -6.51
CA SER A 121 -1.47 1.00 -5.43
C SER A 121 -0.88 -0.40 -5.42
N TYR A 122 -0.84 -1.04 -4.25
CA TYR A 122 -0.48 -2.46 -4.16
C TYR A 122 -1.48 -3.34 -4.89
N PRO A 123 -1.06 -4.47 -5.51
CA PRO A 123 -1.98 -5.45 -6.06
C PRO A 123 -3.23 -5.68 -5.23
N ASN A 124 -4.38 -5.47 -5.86
CA ASN A 124 -5.70 -5.70 -5.27
C ASN A 124 -6.02 -4.81 -4.05
N THR A 125 -5.37 -3.64 -3.92
CA THR A 125 -5.74 -2.60 -2.94
C THR A 125 -7.18 -2.13 -3.18
N LEU A 126 -7.52 -1.80 -4.43
CA LEU A 126 -8.84 -1.33 -4.84
C LEU A 126 -9.20 -1.91 -6.20
N ASP A 127 -10.47 -2.27 -6.40
CA ASP A 127 -10.96 -2.71 -7.70
C ASP A 127 -11.01 -1.54 -8.70
N ASP A 128 -10.45 -1.73 -9.90
CA ASP A 128 -10.39 -0.71 -10.96
C ASP A 128 -11.78 -0.18 -11.33
N SER A 129 -12.83 -1.00 -11.26
CA SER A 129 -14.19 -0.60 -11.58
C SER A 129 -14.75 0.38 -10.54
N ILE A 130 -14.43 0.20 -9.24
CA ILE A 130 -14.81 1.13 -8.18
C ILE A 130 -14.14 2.49 -8.42
N LEU A 131 -12.82 2.49 -8.61
CA LEU A 131 -12.08 3.73 -8.84
C LEU A 131 -12.57 4.44 -10.10
N LYS A 132 -12.82 3.69 -11.17
CA LYS A 132 -13.40 4.22 -12.41
C LYS A 132 -14.77 4.84 -12.18
N ASN A 133 -15.68 4.13 -11.52
CA ASN A 133 -17.03 4.61 -11.23
C ASN A 133 -17.00 5.89 -10.39
N LEU A 134 -16.15 5.94 -9.35
CA LEU A 134 -15.97 7.12 -8.52
C LEU A 134 -15.54 8.33 -9.35
N ILE A 135 -14.44 8.21 -10.07
CA ILE A 135 -13.85 9.32 -10.80
C ILE A 135 -14.73 9.75 -11.98
N SER A 136 -15.33 8.81 -12.72
CA SER A 136 -16.27 9.14 -13.79
C SER A 136 -17.53 9.81 -13.28
N THR A 137 -18.04 9.42 -12.11
CA THR A 137 -19.21 10.07 -11.50
C THR A 137 -18.88 11.48 -11.05
N ILE A 138 -17.73 11.68 -10.38
CA ILE A 138 -17.30 13.00 -9.90
C ILE A 138 -17.04 13.96 -11.06
N THR A 139 -16.38 13.47 -12.12
CA THR A 139 -15.89 14.33 -13.20
C THR A 139 -16.79 14.41 -14.43
N GLY A 140 -17.76 13.49 -14.55
CA GLY A 140 -18.59 13.33 -15.74
C GLY A 140 -17.82 12.79 -16.95
N LEU A 141 -16.53 12.45 -16.80
CA LEU A 141 -15.71 11.93 -17.88
C LEU A 141 -15.97 10.43 -18.07
N SER A 142 -16.27 10.04 -19.31
CA SER A 142 -16.68 8.66 -19.65
C SER A 142 -15.63 7.59 -19.34
N THR A 143 -14.36 7.97 -19.34
CA THR A 143 -13.26 7.08 -18.97
C THR A 143 -12.91 7.25 -17.49
N GLY A 144 -12.57 8.47 -17.06
CA GLY A 144 -12.15 8.78 -15.69
C GLY A 144 -10.80 8.17 -15.33
N VAL A 145 -10.71 6.84 -15.33
CA VAL A 145 -9.55 6.06 -14.92
C VAL A 145 -9.15 5.06 -15.99
N LYS A 146 -7.85 4.88 -16.19
CA LYS A 146 -7.29 3.78 -16.99
C LYS A 146 -6.22 3.03 -16.21
N SER A 147 -6.22 1.71 -16.33
CA SER A 147 -5.13 0.90 -15.82
C SER A 147 -3.90 1.04 -16.72
N TYR A 148 -2.75 1.34 -16.13
CA TYR A 148 -1.48 1.48 -16.80
C TYR A 148 -0.68 0.18 -16.69
N TYR A 149 -0.29 -0.39 -17.84
CA TYR A 149 0.61 -1.54 -17.90
C TYR A 149 1.68 -1.33 -18.98
N ALA A 150 2.91 -1.08 -18.55
CA ALA A 150 4.07 -0.82 -19.42
C ALA A 150 4.27 -1.89 -20.51
N GLN A 151 4.02 -3.16 -20.20
CA GLN A 151 4.27 -4.28 -21.11
C GLN A 151 3.19 -4.52 -22.17
N ARG A 152 2.00 -3.92 -22.04
CA ARG A 152 0.88 -4.16 -22.96
C ARG A 152 0.65 -2.93 -23.83
N LYS A 153 0.99 -3.01 -25.13
CA LYS A 153 0.86 -1.89 -26.11
C LYS A 153 -0.51 -1.21 -26.08
N GLY A 154 -1.60 -1.96 -25.86
CA GLY A 154 -2.96 -1.41 -25.74
C GLY A 154 -3.29 -0.72 -24.42
N LEU A 155 -2.52 -0.97 -23.36
CA LEU A 155 -2.70 -0.42 -22.00
C LEU A 155 -1.69 0.70 -21.67
N ARG A 156 -0.87 1.11 -22.65
CA ARG A 156 -0.09 2.36 -22.60
C ARG A 156 -0.95 3.61 -22.86
N LYS A 157 -2.25 3.44 -23.15
CA LYS A 157 -3.21 4.48 -23.58
C LYS A 157 -3.69 5.45 -22.49
N CYS A 158 -3.00 5.47 -21.36
CA CYS A 158 -3.13 6.55 -20.39
C CYS A 158 -2.75 7.92 -20.98
N GLN A 159 -1.97 7.90 -22.06
CA GLN A 159 -1.18 9.02 -22.57
C GLN A 159 -1.94 10.05 -23.44
N SER A 160 -3.20 9.81 -23.85
CA SER A 160 -3.72 10.53 -25.02
C SER A 160 -5.23 10.75 -25.09
N SER A 161 -5.94 10.80 -23.96
CA SER A 161 -7.35 11.20 -24.02
C SER A 161 -7.67 12.24 -22.96
N ASP A 162 -8.23 13.35 -23.43
CA ASP A 162 -8.95 14.40 -22.69
C ASP A 162 -9.94 13.87 -21.64
N VAL A 163 -10.33 12.60 -21.75
CA VAL A 163 -11.24 11.92 -20.81
C VAL A 163 -10.56 11.12 -19.68
N THR A 164 -9.22 11.09 -19.58
CA THR A 164 -8.51 10.35 -18.50
C THR A 164 -8.04 11.30 -17.40
N VAL A 165 -8.47 11.06 -16.17
CA VAL A 165 -8.08 11.79 -14.96
C VAL A 165 -6.95 11.05 -14.26
N LEU A 166 -7.16 9.77 -13.97
CA LEU A 166 -6.19 8.94 -13.24
C LEU A 166 -5.66 7.79 -14.08
N CYS A 167 -4.39 7.49 -13.86
CA CYS A 167 -3.74 6.30 -14.37
C CYS A 167 -3.34 5.37 -13.24
N HIS A 168 -4.13 4.31 -13.07
CA HIS A 168 -3.96 3.35 -12.00
C HIS A 168 -2.82 2.37 -12.32
N VAL A 169 -1.83 2.26 -11.43
CA VAL A 169 -0.65 1.41 -11.64
C VAL A 169 -0.44 0.47 -10.45
N VAL A 170 -0.47 -0.84 -10.75
CA VAL A 170 -0.66 -1.91 -9.74
C VAL A 170 0.58 -2.82 -9.60
N HIS A 171 1.72 -2.45 -10.16
CA HIS A 171 2.94 -3.27 -10.11
C HIS A 171 4.18 -2.40 -9.91
N PRO A 172 5.29 -2.95 -9.37
CA PRO A 172 6.58 -2.31 -9.55
C PRO A 172 6.75 -2.09 -11.05
N ILE A 173 7.36 -0.97 -11.40
CA ILE A 173 7.25 -0.44 -12.75
C ILE A 173 8.35 -1.09 -13.60
N VAL A 174 8.19 -2.39 -13.78
CA VAL A 174 9.11 -3.21 -14.55
C VAL A 174 8.90 -2.82 -16.01
N THR A 175 9.96 -2.27 -16.62
CA THR A 175 10.17 -1.92 -18.04
C THR A 175 9.95 -0.46 -18.47
N THR A 176 9.35 0.43 -17.68
CA THR A 176 9.22 1.85 -18.09
C THR A 176 9.23 2.76 -16.88
N ASN A 177 10.39 3.27 -16.50
CA ASN A 177 10.55 4.11 -15.32
C ASN A 177 9.59 5.32 -15.39
N PRO A 178 8.76 5.62 -14.38
CA PRO A 178 7.92 6.82 -14.40
C PRO A 178 8.69 8.11 -14.59
N LEU A 179 9.98 8.11 -14.25
CA LEU A 179 10.92 9.20 -14.54
C LEU A 179 10.99 9.51 -16.04
N ASP A 180 10.77 8.52 -16.92
CA ASP A 180 10.75 8.71 -18.37
C ASP A 180 9.42 9.32 -18.88
N LEU A 181 8.42 9.46 -18.00
CA LEU A 181 7.04 9.83 -18.35
C LEU A 181 6.61 11.19 -17.79
N THR A 182 7.52 11.98 -17.24
CA THR A 182 7.25 13.28 -16.59
C THR A 182 6.64 14.33 -17.52
N SER A 183 6.91 14.24 -18.81
CA SER A 183 6.28 15.08 -19.82
C SER A 183 4.81 14.74 -20.04
N MET A 184 4.38 13.51 -19.71
CA MET A 184 3.04 12.97 -19.99
C MET A 184 2.09 13.03 -18.80
N PHE A 185 2.63 12.95 -17.58
CA PHE A 185 1.85 12.97 -16.35
C PHE A 185 2.03 14.28 -15.60
N ASP A 186 1.03 14.61 -14.79
CA ASP A 186 1.20 15.64 -13.79
C ASP A 186 2.19 15.17 -12.71
N SER A 187 2.89 16.10 -12.04
CA SER A 187 3.81 15.75 -10.96
C SER A 187 3.09 15.28 -9.71
N GLN A 188 1.78 15.50 -9.62
CA GLN A 188 0.97 15.15 -8.47
C GLN A 188 0.46 13.70 -8.54
N VAL A 189 0.42 13.04 -7.39
CA VAL A 189 0.09 11.62 -7.25
C VAL A 189 -0.99 11.43 -6.20
N ILE A 190 -1.96 10.57 -6.52
CA ILE A 190 -2.97 10.10 -5.57
C ILE A 190 -2.62 8.65 -5.20
N TYR A 191 -2.04 8.44 -4.03
CA TYR A 191 -1.56 7.11 -3.62
C TYR A 191 -2.69 6.32 -2.94
N ILE A 192 -3.03 5.15 -3.44
CA ILE A 192 -4.08 4.30 -2.85
C ILE A 192 -3.40 3.24 -1.99
N ILE A 193 -3.77 3.17 -0.71
CA ILE A 193 -3.17 2.30 0.30
C ILE A 193 -4.24 1.47 0.99
N ARG A 194 -3.89 0.25 1.42
CA ARG A 194 -4.77 -0.66 2.14
C ARG A 194 -3.97 -1.39 3.22
N ASN A 195 -4.63 -1.73 4.33
CA ASN A 195 -4.00 -2.44 5.43
C ASN A 195 -3.47 -3.81 4.96
N PRO A 196 -2.21 -4.19 5.26
CA PRO A 196 -1.68 -5.51 4.93
C PRO A 196 -2.55 -6.68 5.42
N THR A 197 -3.29 -6.53 6.53
CA THR A 197 -4.20 -7.57 7.04
C THR A 197 -5.42 -7.81 6.16
N THR A 198 -5.83 -6.81 5.37
CA THR A 198 -6.99 -6.91 4.48
C THR A 198 -6.58 -7.09 3.02
N VAL A 199 -5.44 -6.55 2.58
CA VAL A 199 -5.03 -6.65 1.16
C VAL A 199 -4.44 -8.02 0.79
N PHE A 200 -3.71 -8.69 1.68
CA PHE A 200 -3.08 -9.98 1.33
C PHE A 200 -4.08 -11.10 1.08
N PRO A 201 -5.12 -11.31 1.92
CA PRO A 201 -6.10 -12.33 1.62
C PRO A 201 -6.87 -12.03 0.32
N VAL A 202 -7.11 -10.76 -0.01
CA VAL A 202 -7.75 -10.38 -1.30
C VAL A 202 -6.81 -10.71 -2.46
N HIS A 203 -5.53 -10.37 -2.33
CA HIS A 203 -4.53 -10.63 -3.37
C HIS A 203 -4.37 -12.13 -3.65
N LEU A 204 -4.30 -12.95 -2.61
CA LEU A 204 -4.21 -14.40 -2.75
C LEU A 204 -5.50 -14.99 -3.32
N ASN A 205 -6.67 -14.50 -2.89
CA ASN A 205 -7.94 -14.93 -3.47
C ASN A 205 -8.05 -14.60 -4.95
N TYR A 206 -7.64 -13.38 -5.34
CA TYR A 206 -7.57 -12.96 -6.74
C TYR A 206 -6.65 -13.88 -7.56
N LYS A 207 -5.48 -14.23 -7.02
CA LYS A 207 -4.56 -15.16 -7.69
C LYS A 207 -5.19 -16.54 -7.87
N ALA A 208 -5.87 -17.07 -6.86
CA ALA A 208 -6.58 -18.35 -6.95
C ALA A 208 -7.65 -18.33 -8.05
N ILE A 209 -8.49 -17.30 -8.10
CA ILE A 209 -9.51 -17.14 -9.14
C ILE A 209 -8.87 -17.06 -10.53
N LYS A 210 -7.84 -16.23 -10.66
CA LYS A 210 -7.23 -15.93 -11.97
C LYS A 210 -6.37 -17.06 -12.54
N TYR A 211 -5.64 -17.78 -11.69
CA TYR A 211 -4.61 -18.72 -12.13
C TYR A 211 -4.89 -20.17 -11.77
N HIS A 212 -5.79 -20.44 -10.83
CA HIS A 212 -6.09 -21.79 -10.35
C HIS A 212 -7.53 -22.22 -10.63
N HIS A 213 -8.24 -21.46 -11.48
CA HIS A 213 -9.63 -21.70 -11.87
C HIS A 213 -10.59 -21.83 -10.67
N HIS A 214 -10.27 -21.13 -9.57
CA HIS A 214 -11.16 -21.03 -8.42
C HIS A 214 -12.44 -20.28 -8.83
N PRO A 215 -13.63 -20.67 -8.34
CA PRO A 215 -14.87 -19.97 -8.69
C PRO A 215 -14.78 -18.49 -8.32
N SER A 216 -15.24 -17.62 -9.23
CA SER A 216 -15.00 -16.16 -9.20
C SER A 216 -15.68 -15.40 -8.05
N LYS A 217 -16.39 -16.09 -7.17
CA LYS A 217 -17.13 -15.50 -6.04
C LYS A 217 -16.93 -16.22 -4.71
N THR A 218 -16.04 -17.20 -4.67
CA THR A 218 -15.78 -17.98 -3.45
C THR A 218 -14.40 -17.66 -2.93
N GLN A 219 -14.30 -17.53 -1.61
CA GLN A 219 -13.03 -17.39 -0.92
C GLN A 219 -12.24 -18.71 -1.05
N VAL A 220 -10.92 -18.62 -1.18
CA VAL A 220 -10.03 -19.79 -1.16
C VAL A 220 -10.25 -20.63 0.10
N ALA A 221 -10.14 -21.95 0.00
CA ALA A 221 -10.29 -22.79 1.19
C ALA A 221 -9.28 -22.40 2.29
N VAL A 222 -9.69 -22.49 3.57
CA VAL A 222 -8.88 -22.09 4.73
C VAL A 222 -7.47 -22.69 4.70
N ASP A 223 -7.34 -23.97 4.37
CA ASP A 223 -6.04 -24.66 4.31
C ASP A 223 -5.14 -24.12 3.17
N SER A 224 -5.75 -23.71 2.05
CA SER A 224 -5.01 -23.08 0.94
C SER A 224 -4.55 -21.68 1.34
N TRP A 225 -5.41 -20.90 2.00
CA TRP A 225 -5.04 -19.61 2.57
C TRP A 225 -3.87 -19.75 3.56
N ARG A 226 -3.95 -20.68 4.52
CA ARG A 226 -2.88 -20.92 5.50
C ARG A 226 -1.56 -21.24 4.82
N LYS A 227 -1.58 -22.18 3.88
CA LYS A 227 -0.40 -22.59 3.12
C LYS A 227 0.24 -21.40 2.38
N ASP A 228 -0.56 -20.63 1.65
CA ASP A 228 -0.04 -19.53 0.85
C ASP A 228 0.39 -18.34 1.73
N ARG A 229 -0.35 -18.06 2.81
CA ARG A 229 0.05 -17.07 3.83
C ARG A 229 1.41 -17.42 4.40
N ASP A 230 1.58 -18.63 4.94
CA ASP A 230 2.83 -19.03 5.59
C ASP A 230 4.02 -19.00 4.61
N LEU A 231 3.77 -19.27 3.33
CA LEU A 231 4.80 -19.27 2.30
C LEU A 231 5.17 -17.87 1.79
N TYR A 232 4.20 -16.95 1.65
CA TYR A 232 4.38 -15.70 0.93
C TYR A 232 4.20 -14.43 1.77
N PHE A 233 3.84 -14.53 3.05
CA PHE A 233 3.50 -13.36 3.86
C PHE A 233 4.65 -12.36 3.99
N ALA A 234 5.86 -12.82 4.32
CA ALA A 234 7.02 -11.94 4.49
C ALA A 234 7.38 -11.20 3.19
N ASP A 235 7.40 -11.92 2.06
CA ASP A 235 7.66 -11.34 0.73
C ASP A 235 6.56 -10.37 0.32
N GLY A 236 5.30 -10.71 0.59
CA GLY A 236 4.14 -9.86 0.34
C GLY A 236 4.20 -8.56 1.12
N LEU A 237 4.56 -8.64 2.41
CA LEU A 237 4.77 -7.49 3.29
C LEU A 237 5.93 -6.61 2.82
N GLN A 238 7.06 -7.21 2.47
CA GLN A 238 8.18 -6.45 1.93
C GLN A 238 7.80 -5.74 0.63
N GLY A 239 7.12 -6.42 -0.30
CA GLY A 239 6.65 -5.80 -1.55
C GLY A 239 5.66 -4.66 -1.34
N TRP A 240 4.79 -4.76 -0.33
CA TRP A 240 3.88 -3.68 0.05
C TRP A 240 4.64 -2.44 0.56
N LYS A 241 5.65 -2.64 1.42
CA LYS A 241 6.53 -1.57 1.89
C LYS A 241 7.33 -0.93 0.77
N ASP A 242 7.95 -1.76 -0.08
CA ASP A 242 8.81 -1.30 -1.17
C ASP A 242 8.04 -0.40 -2.13
N GLN A 243 6.75 -0.68 -2.35
CA GLN A 243 5.93 0.18 -3.19
C GLN A 243 5.61 1.53 -2.58
N ILE A 244 5.40 1.61 -1.26
CA ILE A 244 5.22 2.90 -0.57
C ILE A 244 6.51 3.70 -0.67
N LYS A 245 7.64 3.05 -0.35
CA LYS A 245 8.98 3.63 -0.43
C LYS A 245 9.32 4.12 -1.84
N GLU A 246 8.96 3.37 -2.87
CA GLU A 246 9.27 3.74 -4.25
C GLU A 246 8.64 5.08 -4.63
N TRP A 247 7.35 5.27 -4.35
CA TRP A 247 6.67 6.52 -4.68
C TRP A 247 7.00 7.66 -3.71
N LYS A 248 7.17 7.36 -2.42
CA LYS A 248 7.39 8.37 -1.39
C LYS A 248 8.85 8.85 -1.32
N VAL A 249 9.80 7.96 -1.59
CA VAL A 249 11.24 8.20 -1.42
C VAL A 249 11.95 8.23 -2.76
N SER A 250 11.85 7.17 -3.58
CA SER A 250 12.60 7.08 -4.85
C SER A 250 12.12 8.11 -5.88
N MET A 251 10.81 8.37 -5.95
CA MET A 251 10.21 9.25 -6.94
C MET A 251 10.02 10.71 -6.50
N LYS A 252 10.37 11.05 -5.25
CA LYS A 252 10.01 12.34 -4.63
C LYS A 252 10.51 13.59 -5.35
N GLU A 253 11.62 13.48 -6.08
CA GLU A 253 12.22 14.59 -6.84
C GLU A 253 11.41 14.97 -8.08
N VAL A 254 10.49 14.10 -8.49
CA VAL A 254 9.73 14.22 -9.73
C VAL A 254 8.23 14.19 -9.49
N TYR A 255 7.80 13.33 -8.58
CA TYR A 255 6.41 13.12 -8.23
C TYR A 255 6.18 13.38 -6.75
N ASN A 256 5.13 14.15 -6.45
CA ASN A 256 4.71 14.46 -5.09
C ASN A 256 3.36 13.79 -4.80
N ILE A 257 3.28 13.04 -3.71
CA ILE A 257 2.02 12.49 -3.24
C ILE A 257 1.20 13.63 -2.65
N SER A 258 0.09 13.98 -3.31
CA SER A 258 -0.80 15.07 -2.89
C SER A 258 -1.89 14.59 -1.93
N MET A 259 -2.21 13.29 -1.99
CA MET A 259 -3.26 12.67 -1.20
C MET A 259 -3.06 11.17 -1.11
N PHE A 260 -3.33 10.61 0.07
CA PHE A 260 -3.57 9.18 0.23
C PHE A 260 -5.07 8.85 0.17
N ILE A 261 -5.41 7.72 -0.43
CA ILE A 261 -6.74 7.11 -0.36
C ILE A 261 -6.60 5.78 0.40
N PRO A 262 -6.81 5.77 1.73
CA PRO A 262 -6.90 4.54 2.49
C PRO A 262 -8.17 3.80 2.10
N PHE A 263 -8.06 2.54 1.70
CA PHE A 263 -9.19 1.69 1.36
C PHE A 263 -10.21 1.63 2.52
N GLU A 264 -9.73 1.49 3.74
CA GLU A 264 -10.55 1.42 4.96
C GLU A 264 -11.37 2.69 5.17
N HIS A 265 -10.80 3.87 4.84
CA HIS A 265 -11.54 5.13 4.90
C HIS A 265 -12.52 5.26 3.75
N LEU A 266 -12.15 4.76 2.56
CA LEU A 266 -13.01 4.79 1.39
C LEU A 266 -14.28 3.96 1.60
N VAL A 267 -14.23 2.83 2.30
CA VAL A 267 -15.40 1.96 2.52
C VAL A 267 -16.17 2.24 3.82
N ASP A 268 -15.68 3.15 4.66
CA ASP A 268 -16.35 3.60 5.88
C ASP A 268 -17.45 4.63 5.55
N ALA A 269 -18.66 4.43 6.07
CA ALA A 269 -19.81 5.29 5.76
C ALA A 269 -19.69 6.74 6.28
N THR A 270 -18.81 6.98 7.26
CA THR A 270 -18.55 8.31 7.82
C THR A 270 -17.34 8.96 7.14
N LYS A 271 -16.24 8.22 6.98
CA LYS A 271 -14.99 8.75 6.41
C LYS A 271 -15.03 8.81 4.87
N GLY A 272 -15.73 7.89 4.22
CA GLY A 272 -15.76 7.75 2.76
C GLY A 272 -16.29 8.99 2.03
N PRO A 273 -17.46 9.54 2.40
CA PRO A 273 -17.96 10.78 1.80
C PRO A 273 -17.01 11.98 2.00
N GLU A 274 -16.38 12.09 3.18
CA GLU A 274 -15.41 13.16 3.46
C GLU A 274 -14.11 12.98 2.65
N LEU A 275 -13.65 11.75 2.48
CA LEU A 275 -12.53 11.41 1.60
C LEU A 275 -12.84 11.81 0.14
N LEU A 276 -14.06 11.56 -0.34
CA LEU A 276 -14.48 11.98 -1.68
C LEU A 276 -14.59 13.49 -1.85
N LYS A 277 -15.00 14.24 -0.82
CA LYS A 277 -14.96 15.71 -0.86
C LYS A 277 -13.53 16.21 -1.04
N ARG A 278 -12.58 15.68 -0.27
CA ARG A 278 -11.14 16.01 -0.40
C ARG A 278 -10.61 15.67 -1.79
N LEU A 279 -10.93 14.48 -2.30
CA LEU A 279 -10.54 14.05 -3.64
C LEU A 279 -11.14 14.97 -4.72
N THR A 280 -12.43 15.32 -4.60
CA THR A 280 -13.13 16.20 -5.54
C THR A 280 -12.47 17.58 -5.58
N LYS A 281 -12.17 18.17 -4.42
CA LYS A 281 -11.46 19.45 -4.33
C LYS A 281 -10.08 19.39 -4.98
N LEU A 282 -9.32 18.32 -4.71
CA LEU A 282 -8.00 18.10 -5.29
C LEU A 282 -8.07 18.01 -6.83
N LEU A 283 -9.02 17.25 -7.36
CA LEU A 283 -9.23 17.14 -8.81
C LEU A 283 -9.63 18.48 -9.44
N GLU A 284 -10.48 19.26 -8.76
CA GLU A 284 -10.84 20.61 -9.17
C GLU A 284 -9.62 21.55 -9.21
N ASP A 285 -8.75 21.47 -8.19
CA ASP A 285 -7.52 22.27 -8.11
C ASP A 285 -6.54 21.95 -9.24
N PHE A 286 -6.55 20.71 -9.74
CA PHE A 286 -5.81 20.30 -10.95
C PHE A 286 -6.54 20.61 -12.26
N GLY A 287 -7.69 21.27 -12.19
CA GLY A 287 -8.46 21.74 -13.33
C GLY A 287 -9.24 20.65 -14.06
N PHE A 288 -9.47 19.50 -13.42
CA PHE A 288 -10.41 18.50 -13.91
C PHE A 288 -11.85 19.01 -13.68
N PRO A 289 -12.78 18.69 -14.61
CA PRO A 289 -14.16 19.10 -14.44
C PRO A 289 -14.78 18.37 -13.25
N ILE A 290 -15.54 19.09 -12.43
CA ILE A 290 -16.36 18.51 -11.36
C ILE A 290 -17.83 18.75 -11.73
N VAL A 291 -18.58 17.66 -11.85
CA VAL A 291 -20.00 17.71 -12.25
C VAL A 291 -20.95 17.39 -11.10
N VAL A 292 -20.45 17.24 -9.88
CA VAL A 292 -21.25 16.87 -8.70
C VAL A 292 -21.16 17.94 -7.63
N ALA A 293 -22.22 18.09 -6.83
CA ALA A 293 -22.21 18.98 -5.68
C ALA A 293 -21.59 18.29 -4.46
N ASP A 294 -20.95 19.07 -3.57
CA ASP A 294 -20.40 18.57 -2.31
C ASP A 294 -21.44 17.86 -1.43
N ASP A 295 -22.69 18.35 -1.44
CA ASP A 295 -23.81 17.76 -0.70
C ASP A 295 -24.22 16.39 -1.23
N ASP A 296 -23.88 16.07 -2.49
CA ASP A 296 -24.20 14.78 -3.13
C ASP A 296 -23.10 13.74 -2.90
N MET A 297 -21.99 14.07 -2.23
CA MET A 297 -20.86 13.15 -2.02
C MET A 297 -21.22 11.85 -1.31
N PRO A 298 -22.08 11.84 -0.27
CA PRO A 298 -22.57 10.58 0.31
C PRO A 298 -23.28 9.70 -0.72
N CYS A 299 -24.04 10.30 -1.64
CA CYS A 299 -24.74 9.60 -2.70
C CYS A 299 -23.79 9.04 -3.77
N VAL A 300 -22.82 9.85 -4.22
CA VAL A 300 -21.77 9.46 -5.17
C VAL A 300 -20.97 8.30 -4.60
N TRP A 301 -20.53 8.40 -3.35
CA TRP A 301 -19.82 7.37 -2.61
C TRP A 301 -20.56 6.03 -2.63
N TYR A 302 -21.80 6.05 -2.16
CA TYR A 302 -22.62 4.83 -2.05
C TYR A 302 -22.85 4.18 -3.41
N LYS A 303 -23.20 4.95 -4.44
CA LYS A 303 -23.48 4.43 -5.79
C LYS A 303 -22.24 3.88 -6.48
N ALA A 304 -21.08 4.47 -6.24
CA ALA A 304 -19.84 4.04 -6.89
C ALA A 304 -19.25 2.77 -6.27
N LEU A 305 -19.34 2.61 -4.94
CA LEU A 305 -18.93 1.39 -4.25
C LEU A 305 -19.95 0.27 -4.43
N GLY A 306 -21.23 0.61 -4.41
CA GLY A 306 -22.33 -0.34 -4.52
C GLY A 306 -22.70 -0.96 -3.18
N LYS A 307 -24.00 -1.21 -3.03
CA LYS A 307 -24.62 -1.76 -1.81
C LYS A 307 -23.98 -3.06 -1.34
N GLU A 308 -23.77 -4.00 -2.27
CA GLU A 308 -23.27 -5.35 -1.95
C GLU A 308 -21.91 -5.29 -1.23
N ILE A 309 -20.96 -4.50 -1.74
CA ILE A 309 -19.63 -4.33 -1.15
C ILE A 309 -19.74 -3.69 0.23
N LEU A 310 -20.53 -2.62 0.34
CA LEU A 310 -20.69 -1.87 1.59
C LEU A 310 -21.35 -2.71 2.69
N GLU A 311 -22.44 -3.42 2.37
CA GLU A 311 -23.10 -4.33 3.33
C GLU A 311 -22.18 -5.48 3.71
N GLN A 312 -21.40 -6.02 2.78
CA GLN A 312 -20.49 -7.12 3.06
C GLN A 312 -19.36 -6.69 4.00
N ILE A 313 -18.75 -5.53 3.76
CA ILE A 313 -17.72 -4.96 4.63
C ILE A 313 -18.30 -4.57 5.99
N ASP A 314 -19.48 -3.96 6.05
CA ASP A 314 -20.14 -3.59 7.33
C ASP A 314 -20.46 -4.83 8.18
N SER A 315 -20.92 -5.91 7.54
CA SER A 315 -21.33 -7.13 8.24
C SER A 315 -20.17 -8.05 8.63
N HIS A 316 -19.12 -8.15 7.80
CA HIS A 316 -18.04 -9.11 8.00
C HIS A 316 -16.68 -8.46 8.29
N GLY A 317 -16.52 -7.15 8.10
CA GLY A 317 -15.23 -6.45 8.13
C GLY A 317 -14.33 -6.77 6.93
N TYR A 318 -14.84 -7.48 5.93
CA TYR A 318 -14.06 -8.02 4.83
C TYR A 318 -14.89 -8.24 3.56
N GLU A 319 -14.26 -8.17 2.37
CA GLU A 319 -14.92 -8.32 1.05
C GLU A 319 -15.32 -9.76 0.70
N TYR A 320 -15.00 -10.73 1.56
CA TYR A 320 -15.41 -12.11 1.44
C TYR A 320 -16.00 -12.57 2.77
N SER A 321 -17.01 -13.44 2.72
CA SER A 321 -17.80 -13.81 3.90
C SER A 321 -17.69 -15.29 4.30
N ASP A 322 -16.93 -16.11 3.56
CA ASP A 322 -16.83 -17.55 3.86
C ASP A 322 -16.08 -17.79 5.19
N TYR A 323 -15.03 -17.01 5.46
CA TYR A 323 -14.35 -16.97 6.76
C TYR A 323 -13.48 -15.71 6.91
N MET A 324 -13.16 -15.34 8.15
CA MET A 324 -12.17 -14.29 8.43
C MET A 324 -10.74 -14.86 8.32
N PRO A 325 -9.88 -14.35 7.42
CA PRO A 325 -8.51 -14.84 7.28
C PRO A 325 -7.73 -14.74 8.60
N GLY A 326 -7.33 -15.90 9.14
CA GLY A 326 -6.50 -15.96 10.34
C GLY A 326 -5.02 -15.71 10.03
N TYR A 327 -4.28 -15.24 11.03
CA TYR A 327 -2.83 -15.05 11.03
C TYR A 327 -2.17 -15.78 12.21
N THR A 328 -0.92 -16.19 12.08
CA THR A 328 -0.15 -16.71 13.22
C THR A 328 0.28 -15.56 14.12
N GLN A 329 0.69 -15.87 15.36
CA GLN A 329 1.29 -14.87 16.24
C GLN A 329 2.55 -14.26 15.63
N GLU A 330 3.39 -15.07 14.99
CA GLU A 330 4.61 -14.61 14.30
C GLU A 330 4.29 -13.60 13.20
N HIS A 331 3.21 -13.81 12.43
CA HIS A 331 2.76 -12.86 11.42
C HIS A 331 2.28 -11.55 12.03
N LYS A 332 1.54 -11.61 13.15
CA LYS A 332 1.12 -10.41 13.89
C LYS A 332 2.34 -9.62 14.38
N ASP A 333 3.30 -10.29 15.00
CA ASP A 333 4.50 -9.66 15.55
C ASP A 333 5.34 -9.02 14.44
N LEU A 334 5.47 -9.69 13.29
CA LEU A 334 6.14 -9.14 12.12
C LEU A 334 5.41 -7.89 11.59
N LEU A 335 4.08 -7.91 11.45
CA LEU A 335 3.33 -6.72 11.02
C LEU A 335 3.54 -5.54 11.96
N MET A 336 3.40 -5.76 13.26
CA MET A 336 3.57 -4.71 14.26
C MET A 336 4.98 -4.11 14.21
N LYS A 337 6.00 -4.96 14.08
CA LYS A 337 7.40 -4.54 13.95
C LYS A 337 7.60 -3.68 12.68
N GLU A 338 7.13 -4.15 11.53
CA GLU A 338 7.36 -3.47 10.26
C GLU A 338 6.55 -2.17 10.15
N LEU A 339 5.29 -2.14 10.61
CA LEU A 339 4.49 -0.91 10.69
C LEU A 339 5.11 0.10 11.66
N SER A 340 5.55 -0.33 12.85
CA SER A 340 6.25 0.54 13.80
C SER A 340 7.54 1.11 13.21
N SER A 341 8.29 0.29 12.46
CA SER A 341 9.49 0.75 11.77
C SER A 341 9.17 1.82 10.72
N MET A 342 8.07 1.67 9.97
CA MET A 342 7.64 2.67 8.98
C MET A 342 7.13 3.95 9.65
N VAL A 343 6.42 3.86 10.77
CA VAL A 343 6.03 5.04 11.55
C VAL A 343 7.26 5.83 11.97
N GLU A 344 8.29 5.17 12.48
CA GLU A 344 9.55 5.84 12.83
C GLU A 344 10.31 6.39 11.62
N GLU A 345 10.28 5.69 10.48
CA GLU A 345 10.91 6.12 9.22
C GLU A 345 10.26 7.41 8.68
N TYR A 346 8.93 7.52 8.74
CA TYR A 346 8.20 8.63 8.10
C TYR A 346 7.73 9.73 9.08
N LYS A 347 8.12 9.67 10.36
CA LYS A 347 7.56 10.54 11.43
C LYS A 347 7.71 12.05 11.18
N ASP A 348 8.76 12.44 10.46
CA ASP A 348 9.07 13.83 10.18
C ASP A 348 8.67 14.25 8.75
N ASP A 349 8.25 13.29 7.91
CA ASP A 349 8.09 13.48 6.46
C ASP A 349 6.64 13.67 6.01
N ASP A 350 5.68 12.93 6.60
CA ASP A 350 4.30 12.88 6.08
C ASP A 350 3.26 12.54 7.15
N LYS A 351 2.57 13.57 7.64
CA LYS A 351 1.55 13.42 8.70
C LYS A 351 0.36 12.57 8.27
N GLU A 352 -0.05 12.61 7.00
CA GLU A 352 -1.20 11.82 6.55
C GLU A 352 -0.84 10.32 6.55
N LEU A 353 0.32 9.96 5.99
CA LEU A 353 0.80 8.58 6.01
C LEU A 353 0.96 8.06 7.45
N LEU A 354 1.48 8.88 8.37
CA LEU A 354 1.65 8.48 9.78
C LEU A 354 0.34 8.11 10.45
N LEU A 355 -0.70 8.93 10.27
CA LEU A 355 -2.01 8.65 10.83
C LEU A 355 -2.59 7.34 10.28
N ILE A 356 -2.40 7.08 8.97
CA ILE A 356 -2.82 5.84 8.34
C ILE A 356 -2.07 4.63 8.92
N LEU A 357 -0.74 4.71 9.04
CA LEU A 357 0.08 3.63 9.59
C LEU A 357 -0.24 3.35 11.07
N GLN A 358 -0.52 4.38 11.86
CA GLN A 358 -0.95 4.24 13.26
C GLN A 358 -2.32 3.54 13.35
N GLU A 359 -3.28 3.95 12.51
CA GLU A 359 -4.58 3.27 12.44
C GLU A 359 -4.42 1.79 12.04
N TYR A 360 -3.50 1.48 11.12
CA TYR A 360 -3.21 0.09 10.75
C TYR A 360 -2.57 -0.69 11.90
N MET A 361 -1.68 -0.10 12.68
CA MET A 361 -1.13 -0.72 13.88
C MET A 361 -2.22 -1.01 14.91
N ASP A 362 -3.13 -0.05 15.15
CA ASP A 362 -4.24 -0.22 16.08
C ASP A 362 -5.17 -1.36 15.64
N GLN A 363 -5.49 -1.44 14.35
CA GLN A 363 -6.27 -2.53 13.76
C GLN A 363 -5.55 -3.88 13.87
N VAL A 364 -4.24 -3.96 13.57
CA VAL A 364 -3.46 -5.20 13.76
C VAL A 364 -3.47 -5.63 15.23
N GLN A 365 -3.36 -4.66 16.15
CA GLN A 365 -3.31 -4.96 17.57
C GLN A 365 -4.65 -5.49 18.10
N SER A 366 -5.75 -4.85 17.72
CA SER A 366 -7.08 -5.08 18.29
C SER A 366 -7.95 -6.10 17.53
N ASP A 367 -7.83 -6.13 16.19
CA ASP A 367 -8.82 -6.78 15.33
C ASP A 367 -8.26 -7.96 14.52
N ILE A 368 -6.94 -8.17 14.49
CA ILE A 368 -6.37 -9.30 13.74
C ILE A 368 -6.88 -10.65 14.29
N SER A 369 -7.42 -11.47 13.40
CA SER A 369 -7.85 -12.83 13.73
C SER A 369 -6.63 -13.73 13.89
N LEU A 370 -6.42 -14.30 15.09
CA LEU A 370 -5.35 -15.27 15.32
C LEU A 370 -5.85 -16.68 14.99
N ASP A 371 -5.12 -17.32 14.09
CA ASP A 371 -5.39 -18.69 13.68
C ASP A 371 -5.15 -19.66 14.84
N GLN A 372 -6.07 -20.59 15.04
CA GLN A 372 -5.86 -21.69 15.97
C GLN A 372 -4.89 -22.70 15.36
N PRO A 373 -3.93 -23.26 16.13
CA PRO A 373 -3.04 -24.29 15.63
C PRO A 373 -3.86 -25.47 15.10
N TYR A 374 -3.33 -26.18 14.09
CA TYR A 374 -3.93 -27.41 13.62
C TYR A 374 -4.13 -28.34 14.83
N LYS A 375 -5.38 -28.75 15.07
CA LYS A 375 -5.59 -29.95 15.88
C LYS A 375 -5.11 -31.08 14.99
N ASP A 376 -3.99 -31.69 15.33
CA ASP A 376 -3.57 -32.94 14.69
C ASP A 376 -4.76 -33.91 14.80
N VAL A 377 -5.39 -34.23 13.66
CA VAL A 377 -6.52 -35.17 13.57
C VAL A 377 -6.00 -36.56 13.31
#